data_AF-A0A960P193-F1
#
_entry.id   AF-A0A960P193-F1
#
_cell.length_a   1.000
_cell.length_b   1.000
_cell.length_c   1.000
_cell.angle_alpha   90.00
_cell.angle_beta   90.00
_cell.angle_gamma   90.00
#
_symmetry.space_group_name_H-M   'P 1'
#
loop_
_entity.id
_entity.type
_entity.pdbx_description
1 polymer ?
#
loop_
_entity_poly.entity_id
_entity_poly.type
_entity_poly.pdbx_seq_one_letter_code
_entity_poly.pdbx_strand_id
1 'polypeptide(L)'
;MKTPVKPRPNILWRMFVLGGVGSMVAVSVDDNAWEALDEATGGAVDRDTVRATTVGLFGLHLVESLIVWRSARKAGLDRPGKWARAALLWGFPVMRRVRKARRMELAA
;
A
#
# COMPACT_ATOMS: atom_id res chain seq x y z
N MET A 1 -28.95 -9.77 -2.24
CA MET A 1 -27.86 -9.80 -1.24
C MET A 1 -26.71 -8.93 -1.76
N LYS A 2 -26.40 -7.79 -1.14
CA LYS A 2 -25.28 -6.92 -1.57
C LYS A 2 -23.95 -7.64 -1.26
N THR A 3 -23.09 -7.83 -2.25
CA THR A 3 -21.80 -8.50 -2.05
C THR A 3 -20.93 -7.67 -1.09
N PRO A 4 -20.41 -8.26 0.01
CA PRO A 4 -19.61 -7.52 0.98
C PRO A 4 -18.31 -6.99 0.31
N VAL A 5 -18.05 -5.69 0.47
CA VAL A 5 -16.85 -5.04 -0.10
C VAL A 5 -15.63 -5.52 0.68
N LYS A 6 -14.75 -6.28 0.02
CA LYS A 6 -13.51 -6.76 0.64
C LYS A 6 -12.44 -5.66 0.63
N PRO A 7 -11.56 -5.58 1.66
CA PRO A 7 -10.48 -4.60 1.73
C PRO A 7 -9.30 -4.89 0.80
N ARG A 8 -9.28 -6.02 0.09
CA ARG A 8 -8.17 -6.44 -0.78
C ARG A 8 -8.33 -5.94 -2.23
N PRO A 9 -7.35 -5.24 -2.81
CA PRO A 9 -7.40 -4.82 -4.21
C PRO A 9 -7.26 -5.99 -5.20
N ASN A 10 -7.33 -5.68 -6.50
CA ASN A 10 -7.23 -6.68 -7.57
C ASN A 10 -5.83 -7.32 -7.60
N ILE A 11 -5.71 -8.43 -8.34
CA ILE A 11 -4.46 -9.20 -8.38
C ILE A 11 -3.30 -8.42 -9.01
N LEU A 12 -3.53 -7.65 -10.08
CA LEU A 12 -2.50 -6.86 -10.75
C LEU A 12 -1.84 -5.85 -9.80
N TRP A 13 -2.64 -5.15 -9.00
CA TRP A 13 -2.14 -4.23 -7.99
C TRP A 13 -1.30 -4.94 -6.92
N ARG A 14 -1.73 -6.13 -6.51
CA ARG A 14 -0.99 -6.92 -5.53
C ARG A 14 0.36 -7.36 -6.08
N MET A 15 0.41 -7.79 -7.34
CA MET A 15 1.67 -8.15 -8.00
C MET A 15 2.58 -6.93 -8.16
N PHE A 16 2.03 -5.77 -8.51
CA PHE A 16 2.78 -4.51 -8.56
C PHE A 16 3.42 -4.17 -7.21
N VAL A 17 2.66 -4.24 -6.10
CA VAL A 17 3.20 -3.94 -4.77
C VAL A 17 4.24 -4.99 -4.35
N LEU A 18 3.92 -6.27 -4.46
CA LEU A 18 4.83 -7.33 -4.00
C LEU A 18 6.11 -7.39 -4.84
N GLY A 19 6.01 -7.25 -6.16
CA GLY A 19 7.16 -7.27 -7.06
C GLY A 19 7.89 -5.93 -7.09
N GLY A 20 7.19 -4.86 -7.49
CA GLY A 20 7.81 -3.54 -7.68
C GLY A 20 8.32 -2.94 -6.38
N VAL A 21 7.45 -2.79 -5.36
CA VAL A 21 7.86 -2.22 -4.07
C VAL A 21 8.79 -3.18 -3.32
N GLY A 22 8.56 -4.49 -3.43
CA GLY A 22 9.45 -5.51 -2.86
C GLY A 22 10.89 -5.40 -3.40
N SER A 23 11.05 -5.30 -4.72
CA SER A 23 12.36 -5.07 -5.34
C SER A 23 12.97 -3.73 -4.93
N MET A 24 12.16 -2.67 -4.82
CA MET A 24 12.63 -1.35 -4.36
C MET A 24 13.18 -1.41 -2.93
N VAL A 25 12.49 -2.13 -2.03
CA VAL A 25 12.96 -2.37 -0.67
C VAL A 25 14.26 -3.17 -0.69
N ALA A 26 14.34 -4.25 -1.48
CA ALA A 26 15.55 -5.05 -1.60
C ALA A 26 16.76 -4.20 -2.02
N VAL A 27 16.63 -3.44 -3.10
CA VAL A 27 17.67 -2.52 -3.61
C VAL A 27 18.07 -1.46 -2.55
N SER A 28 17.13 -1.02 -1.71
CA SER A 28 17.40 -0.01 -0.69
C SER A 28 18.25 -0.51 0.50
N VAL A 29 18.18 -1.82 0.82
CA VAL A 29 18.81 -2.40 2.03
C VAL A 29 19.85 -3.49 1.77
N ASP A 30 19.85 -4.10 0.58
CA ASP A 30 20.78 -5.16 0.20
C ASP A 30 21.81 -4.64 -0.80
N ASP A 31 23.09 -4.94 -0.57
CA ASP A 31 24.19 -4.44 -1.39
C ASP A 31 24.27 -5.15 -2.73
N ASN A 32 24.06 -6.46 -2.78
CA ASN A 32 24.08 -7.22 -4.03
C ASN A 32 22.95 -6.78 -4.96
N ALA A 33 21.75 -6.54 -4.41
CA ALA A 33 20.62 -6.03 -5.17
C ALA A 33 20.86 -4.60 -5.67
N TRP A 34 21.56 -3.77 -4.88
CA TRP A 34 21.96 -2.44 -5.32
C TRP A 34 22.96 -2.51 -6.47
N GLU A 35 24.04 -3.28 -6.34
CA GLU A 35 25.06 -3.43 -7.38
C GLU A 35 24.47 -3.92 -8.70
N ALA A 36 23.57 -4.91 -8.65
CA ALA A 36 22.87 -5.39 -9.85
C ALA A 36 22.02 -4.31 -10.54
N LEU A 37 21.40 -3.40 -9.76
CA LEU A 37 20.65 -2.27 -10.33
C LEU A 37 21.59 -1.19 -10.87
N ASP A 38 22.65 -0.87 -10.13
CA ASP A 38 23.64 0.13 -10.51
C ASP A 38 24.33 -0.24 -11.83
N GLU A 39 24.73 -1.51 -11.98
CA GLU A 39 25.28 -2.06 -13.22
C GLU A 39 24.27 -1.98 -14.38
N ALA A 40 23.02 -2.37 -14.16
CA ALA A 40 21.99 -2.35 -15.20
C ALA A 40 21.58 -0.94 -15.64
N THR A 41 21.71 0.06 -14.75
CA THR A 41 21.29 1.44 -15.01
C THR A 41 22.47 2.37 -15.32
N GLY A 42 23.70 1.91 -15.16
CA GLY A 42 24.92 2.71 -15.35
C GLY A 42 25.03 3.87 -14.36
N GLY A 43 24.62 3.66 -13.11
CA GLY A 43 24.68 4.71 -12.06
C GLY A 43 23.73 5.88 -12.28
N ALA A 44 22.64 5.70 -13.03
CA ALA A 44 21.68 6.75 -13.34
C ALA A 44 20.87 7.24 -12.12
N VAL A 45 20.84 6.44 -11.04
CA VAL A 45 20.07 6.74 -9.83
C VAL A 45 20.98 6.58 -8.62
N ASP A 46 20.89 7.51 -7.68
CA ASP A 46 21.61 7.42 -6.42
C ASP A 46 20.87 6.55 -5.39
N ARG A 47 21.63 5.78 -4.58
CA ARG A 47 21.07 4.84 -3.60
C ARG A 47 20.27 5.55 -2.52
N ASP A 48 20.72 6.73 -2.10
CA ASP A 48 20.03 7.49 -1.08
C ASP A 48 18.69 8.03 -1.61
N THR A 49 18.59 8.30 -2.92
CA THR A 49 17.30 8.61 -3.56
C THR A 49 16.33 7.43 -3.51
N VAL A 50 16.79 6.21 -3.79
CA VAL A 50 15.96 5.00 -3.68
C VAL A 50 15.53 4.74 -2.24
N ARG A 51 16.45 4.91 -1.27
CA ARG A 51 16.15 4.78 0.17
C ARG A 51 15.14 5.84 0.63
N ALA A 52 15.35 7.10 0.29
CA ALA A 52 14.45 8.19 0.63
C ALA A 52 13.04 7.95 0.06
N THR A 53 12.96 7.50 -1.19
CA THR A 53 11.69 7.16 -1.84
C THR A 53 11.00 5.98 -1.15
N THR A 54 11.76 4.95 -0.78
CA THR A 54 11.25 3.77 -0.04
C THR A 54 10.69 4.16 1.32
N VAL A 55 11.43 4.96 2.09
CA VAL A 55 10.97 5.48 3.39
C VAL A 55 9.75 6.38 3.24
N GLY A 56 9.76 7.27 2.25
CA GLY A 56 8.62 8.15 1.94
C GLY A 56 7.36 7.35 1.59
N LEU A 57 7.48 6.30 0.77
CA LEU A 57 6.37 5.42 0.43
C LEU A 57 5.83 4.67 1.65
N PHE A 58 6.71 4.17 2.52
CA PHE A 58 6.29 3.53 3.77
C PHE A 58 5.55 4.52 4.69
N GLY A 59 6.08 5.74 4.84
CA GLY A 59 5.43 6.82 5.58
C GLY A 59 4.04 7.15 5.04
N LEU A 60 3.89 7.23 3.71
CA LEU A 60 2.59 7.42 3.07
C LEU A 60 1.61 6.30 3.43
N HIS A 61 2.03 5.04 3.35
CA HIS A 61 1.19 3.89 3.68
C HIS A 61 0.76 3.88 5.17
N LEU A 62 1.63 4.33 6.08
CA LEU A 62 1.26 4.52 7.49
C LEU A 62 0.16 5.57 7.65
N VAL A 63 0.30 6.73 7.01
CA VAL A 63 -0.72 7.79 7.05
C VAL A 63 -2.04 7.30 6.47
N GLU A 64 -2.01 6.61 5.33
CA GLU A 64 -3.21 6.03 4.71
C GLU A 64 -3.87 4.98 5.61
N SER A 65 -3.09 4.14 6.28
CA SER A 65 -3.57 3.15 7.25
C SER A 65 -4.32 3.81 8.40
N LEU A 66 -3.79 4.90 8.97
CA LEU A 66 -4.43 5.67 10.03
C LEU A 66 -5.74 6.31 9.57
N ILE A 67 -5.74 6.92 8.38
CA ILE A 67 -6.94 7.52 7.77
C ILE A 67 -8.02 6.45 7.56
N VAL A 68 -7.64 5.29 7.03
CA VAL A 68 -8.55 4.16 6.79
C VAL A 68 -9.10 3.60 8.09
N TRP A 69 -8.25 3.43 9.11
CA TRP A 69 -8.68 2.96 10.42
C TRP A 69 -9.72 3.90 11.03
N ARG A 70 -9.44 5.21 11.06
CA ARG A 70 -10.36 6.22 11.59
C ARG A 70 -11.67 6.26 10.79
N SER A 71 -11.59 6.15 9.47
CA SER A 71 -12.75 6.13 8.57
C SER A 71 -13.62 4.89 8.78
N ALA A 72 -13.00 3.71 8.89
CA ALA A 72 -13.70 2.44 9.10
C ALA A 72 -14.36 2.40 10.49
N ARG A 73 -13.69 2.89 11.54
CA ARG A 73 -14.29 3.04 12.88
C ARG A 73 -15.49 3.97 12.86
N LYS A 74 -15.36 5.15 12.25
CA LYS A 74 -16.46 6.14 12.17
C LYS A 74 -17.66 5.61 11.37
N ALA A 75 -17.42 4.75 10.39
CA ALA A 75 -18.46 4.15 9.56
C ALA A 75 -19.07 2.86 10.13
N GLY A 76 -18.66 2.42 11.33
CA GLY A 76 -19.17 1.18 11.93
C GLY A 76 -18.79 -0.10 11.17
N LEU A 77 -17.76 -0.06 10.31
CA LEU A 77 -17.37 -1.21 9.52
C LEU A 77 -16.79 -2.31 10.41
N ASP A 78 -17.15 -3.56 10.12
CA ASP A 78 -16.60 -4.72 10.80
C ASP A 78 -15.07 -4.77 10.70
N ARG A 79 -14.44 -4.93 11.88
CA ARG A 79 -12.98 -5.10 12.05
C ARG A 79 -12.16 -4.00 11.35
N PRO A 80 -12.18 -2.75 11.85
CA PRO A 80 -11.42 -1.62 11.30
C PRO A 80 -9.91 -1.90 11.14
N GLY A 81 -9.34 -2.72 12.03
CA GLY A 81 -7.93 -3.15 11.93
C GLY A 81 -7.61 -4.01 10.71
N LYS A 82 -8.58 -4.71 10.10
CA LYS A 82 -8.36 -5.43 8.83
C LYS A 82 -8.29 -4.44 7.65
N TRP A 83 -9.06 -3.37 7.69
CA TRP A 83 -9.02 -2.29 6.70
C TRP A 83 -7.71 -1.50 6.80
N ALA A 84 -7.29 -1.16 8.02
CA ALA A 84 -6.03 -0.48 8.28
C ALA A 84 -4.83 -1.28 7.77
N ARG A 85 -4.74 -2.58 8.15
CA ARG A 85 -3.68 -3.47 7.65
C ARG A 85 -3.68 -3.60 6.13
N ALA A 86 -4.86 -3.65 5.51
CA ALA A 86 -4.94 -3.67 4.06
C ALA A 86 -4.44 -2.36 3.44
N ALA A 87 -4.74 -1.21 4.04
CA ALA A 87 -4.23 0.08 3.58
C ALA A 87 -2.72 0.22 3.79
N LEU A 88 -2.17 -0.29 4.90
CA LEU A 88 -0.73 -0.35 5.10
C LEU A 88 -0.03 -1.20 4.02
N LEU A 89 -0.63 -2.33 3.64
CA LEU A 89 -0.04 -3.23 2.65
C LEU A 89 -0.26 -2.77 1.21
N TRP A 90 -1.42 -2.22 0.89
CA TRP A 90 -1.83 -1.99 -0.50
C TRP A 90 -2.10 -0.53 -0.84
N GLY A 91 -2.08 0.36 0.13
CA GLY A 91 -2.24 1.79 -0.03
C GLY A 91 -3.61 2.26 -0.54
N PHE A 92 -3.58 3.35 -1.31
CA PHE A 92 -4.71 4.14 -1.79
C PHE A 92 -5.96 3.37 -2.30
N PRO A 93 -5.85 2.25 -3.06
CA PRO A 93 -7.04 1.50 -3.50
C PRO A 93 -7.94 1.02 -2.36
N VAL A 94 -7.40 0.86 -1.15
CA VAL A 94 -8.18 0.46 0.03
C VAL A 94 -9.05 1.62 0.51
N MET A 95 -8.59 2.87 0.46
CA MET A 95 -9.41 4.03 0.79
C MET A 95 -10.64 4.15 -0.10
N ARG A 96 -10.49 3.91 -1.41
CA ARG A 96 -11.64 3.88 -2.34
C ARG A 96 -12.66 2.81 -1.95
N ARG A 97 -12.19 1.65 -1.50
CA ARG A 97 -13.04 0.54 -1.04
C ARG A 97 -13.75 0.84 0.28
N VAL A 98 -13.09 1.52 1.23
CA VAL A 98 -13.73 2.01 2.46
C VAL A 98 -14.84 2.99 2.14
N ARG A 99 -14.59 3.95 1.23
CA ARG A 99 -15.61 4.90 0.78
C ARG A 99 -16.80 4.19 0.12
N LYS A 100 -16.55 3.16 -0.68
CA LYS A 100 -17.60 2.34 -1.31
C LYS A 100 -18.40 1.55 -0.26
N ALA A 101 -17.73 0.90 0.68
CA ALA A 101 -18.38 0.16 1.76
C ALA A 101 -19.30 1.07 2.58
N ARG A 102 -18.81 2.25 2.99
CA ARG A 102 -19.61 3.26 3.70
C ARG A 102 -20.85 3.69 2.92
N ARG A 103 -20.76 3.89 1.60
CA ARG A 103 -21.93 4.23 0.78
C ARG A 103 -22.95 3.10 0.71
N MET A 104 -22.49 1.84 0.70
CA MET A 104 -23.38 0.68 0.63
C MET A 104 -24.13 0.44 1.94
N GLU A 105 -23.48 0.70 3.08
CA GLU A 105 -24.09 0.71 4.42
C GLU A 105 -25.14 1.82 4.56
N LEU A 106 -24.83 3.06 4.14
CA LEU A 106 -25.78 4.19 4.20
C LEU A 106 -27.00 4.05 3.28
N ALA A 107 -26.93 3.16 2.29
CA ALA A 107 -28.01 2.88 1.33
C ALA A 107 -28.69 1.54 1.60
N ALA A 108 -28.40 0.90 2.74
CA ALA A 108 -29.05 -0.32 3.24
C ALA A 108 -29.95 0.07 4.42
#